data_AF-A0A497CRH8-F1
#
_entry.id   AF-A0A497CRH8-F1
#
_cell.length_a   1.000
_cell.length_b   1.000
_cell.length_c   1.000
_cell.angle_alpha   90.00
_cell.angle_beta   90.00
_cell.angle_gamma   90.00
#
_symmetry.space_group_name_H-M   'P 1'
#
loop_
_entity.id
_entity.type
_entity.pdbx_description
1 polymer ?
#
loop_
_entity_poly.entity_id
_entity_poly.type
_entity_poly.pdbx_seq_one_letter_code
_entity_poly.pdbx_strand_id
1 'polypeptide(L)'
;MNIFSFAFHHDKLQNVSFQSETYDLVFFDAFSPDVQPKMWTEEFFEKIAQSIKRGGILTTYSCKGIVKRALKATGFQIEKLPGPPGKREFLRAVKPRPKGLGN
;
A
#
# COMPACT_ATOMS: atom_id res chain seq x y z
N MET A 1 -17.80 23.12 11.31
CA MET A 1 -16.46 22.69 10.86
C MET A 1 -16.42 21.17 10.96
N ASN A 2 -16.45 20.44 9.83
CA ASN A 2 -16.33 18.98 9.87
C ASN A 2 -14.84 18.63 9.98
N ILE A 3 -14.45 18.12 11.14
CA ILE A 3 -13.07 17.69 11.43
C ILE A 3 -12.76 16.28 10.91
N PHE A 4 -13.77 15.55 10.42
CA PHE A 4 -13.66 14.18 9.95
C PHE A 4 -14.83 13.82 9.01
N SER A 5 -14.54 12.98 8.01
CA SER A 5 -15.53 12.28 7.20
C SER A 5 -15.12 10.83 7.05
N PHE A 6 -16.11 9.94 7.00
CA PHE A 6 -15.92 8.52 6.75
C PHE A 6 -16.76 8.10 5.56
N ALA A 7 -16.16 7.34 4.66
CA ALA A 7 -16.83 6.79 3.49
C ALA A 7 -16.61 5.28 3.45
N PHE A 8 -17.68 4.53 3.16
CA PHE A 8 -17.62 3.09 2.97
C PHE A 8 -18.01 2.74 1.52
N HIS A 9 -17.19 1.90 0.88
CA HIS A 9 -17.46 1.40 -0.46
C HIS A 9 -17.78 -0.09 -0.38
N HIS A 10 -18.99 -0.47 -0.78
CA HIS A 10 -19.42 -1.87 -0.85
C HIS A 10 -19.19 -2.41 -2.27
N ASP A 11 -17.95 -2.77 -2.59
CA ASP A 11 -17.60 -3.41 -3.86
C ASP A 11 -16.35 -4.27 -3.70
N LYS A 12 -16.06 -5.10 -4.69
CA LYS A 12 -14.77 -5.74 -4.86
C LYS A 12 -13.71 -4.67 -5.11
N LEU A 13 -12.63 -4.69 -4.34
CA LEU A 13 -11.54 -3.71 -4.48
C LEU A 13 -10.93 -3.69 -5.90
N GLN A 14 -11.02 -4.81 -6.62
CA GLN A 14 -10.66 -4.94 -8.03
C GLN A 14 -11.43 -3.97 -8.94
N ASN A 15 -12.69 -3.68 -8.62
CA ASN A 15 -13.58 -2.86 -9.44
C ASN A 15 -13.48 -1.36 -9.10
N VAL A 16 -13.02 -1.01 -7.90
CA VAL A 16 -13.02 0.37 -7.41
C VAL A 16 -11.96 1.21 -8.11
N SER A 17 -12.34 2.21 -8.90
CA SER A 17 -11.37 3.18 -9.44
C SER A 17 -11.02 4.22 -8.38
N PHE A 18 -9.74 4.32 -8.03
CA PHE A 18 -9.26 5.33 -7.09
C PHE A 18 -8.84 6.60 -7.82
N GLN A 19 -9.09 7.75 -7.20
CA GLN A 19 -8.51 8.99 -7.67
C GLN A 19 -6.99 8.97 -7.47
N SER A 20 -6.25 9.40 -8.49
CA SER A 20 -4.79 9.47 -8.47
C SER A 20 -4.28 10.47 -7.41
N GLU A 21 -3.13 10.16 -6.80
CA GLU A 21 -2.40 11.04 -5.86
C GLU A 21 -3.30 11.66 -4.76
N THR A 22 -4.22 10.87 -4.21
CA THR A 22 -5.24 11.32 -3.26
C THR A 22 -4.92 10.93 -1.81
N TYR A 23 -4.40 9.72 -1.59
CA TYR A 23 -4.24 9.17 -0.24
C TYR A 23 -2.82 9.36 0.30
N ASP A 24 -2.71 9.85 1.52
CA ASP A 24 -1.42 9.97 2.23
C ASP A 24 -1.00 8.63 2.88
N LEU A 25 -1.96 7.80 3.28
CA LEU A 25 -1.75 6.53 3.95
C LEU A 25 -2.79 5.49 3.51
N VAL A 26 -2.32 4.29 3.19
CA VAL A 26 -3.16 3.11 2.90
C VAL A 26 -2.82 2.00 3.89
N PHE A 27 -3.83 1.55 4.62
CA PHE A 27 -3.78 0.32 5.40
C PHE A 27 -4.24 -0.84 4.53
N PHE A 28 -3.31 -1.68 4.10
CA PHE A 28 -3.61 -2.82 3.23
C PHE A 28 -3.79 -4.09 4.05
N ASP A 29 -5.05 -4.46 4.27
CA ASP A 29 -5.45 -5.60 5.10
C ASP A 29 -6.41 -6.54 4.36
N ALA A 30 -5.84 -7.28 3.40
CA ALA A 30 -6.54 -8.38 2.72
C ALA A 30 -6.22 -9.73 3.38
N PHE A 31 -6.98 -10.77 3.06
CA PHE A 31 -6.60 -12.14 3.41
C PHE A 31 -5.21 -12.49 2.89
N SER A 32 -4.54 -13.41 3.59
CA SER A 32 -3.13 -13.70 3.36
C SER A 32 -2.84 -14.06 1.89
N PRO A 33 -1.60 -13.85 1.40
CA PRO A 33 -1.25 -14.19 0.03
C PRO A 33 -1.52 -15.64 -0.37
N ASP A 34 -1.58 -16.57 0.58
CA ASP A 34 -1.89 -17.98 0.27
C ASP A 34 -3.40 -18.19 0.09
N VAL A 35 -4.23 -17.41 0.81
CA VAL A 35 -5.69 -17.50 0.78
C VAL A 35 -6.27 -16.71 -0.39
N GLN A 36 -5.72 -15.51 -0.65
CA GLN A 36 -6.23 -14.60 -1.67
C GLN A 36 -5.10 -13.98 -2.52
N PRO A 37 -4.35 -14.79 -3.29
CA PRO A 37 -3.13 -14.36 -4.00
C PRO A 37 -3.37 -13.19 -4.99
N LYS A 38 -4.56 -13.13 -5.59
CA LYS A 38 -4.91 -12.11 -6.60
C LYS A 38 -4.84 -10.67 -6.08
N MET A 39 -4.90 -10.46 -4.77
CA MET A 39 -4.80 -9.12 -4.15
C MET A 39 -3.36 -8.63 -3.98
N TRP A 40 -2.38 -9.51 -4.19
CA TRP A 40 -0.98 -9.27 -3.86
C TRP A 40 -0.10 -9.24 -5.12
N THR A 41 -0.71 -9.06 -6.29
CA THR A 41 -0.01 -8.95 -7.57
C THR A 41 0.55 -7.55 -7.76
N GLU A 42 1.54 -7.43 -8.65
CA GLU A 42 2.10 -6.14 -9.07
C GLU A 42 1.02 -5.23 -9.66
N GLU A 43 0.25 -5.72 -10.63
CA GLU A 43 -0.89 -5.02 -11.24
C GLU A 43 -1.85 -4.43 -10.20
N PHE A 44 -2.15 -5.20 -9.16
CA PHE A 44 -3.04 -4.74 -8.09
C PHE A 44 -2.39 -3.63 -7.25
N PHE A 45 -1.11 -3.77 -6.94
CA PHE A 45 -0.37 -2.73 -6.23
C PHE A 45 -0.09 -1.50 -7.09
N GLU A 46 -0.05 -1.59 -8.42
CA GLU A 46 0.10 -0.42 -9.30
C GLU A 46 -1.11 0.51 -9.17
N LYS A 47 -2.31 -0.09 -9.22
CA LYS A 47 -3.56 0.64 -9.01
C LYS A 47 -3.58 1.39 -7.68
N ILE A 48 -3.10 0.74 -6.61
CA ILE A 48 -2.99 1.38 -5.29
C ILE A 48 -1.89 2.44 -5.28
N ALA A 49 -0.72 2.16 -5.86
CA ALA A 49 0.40 3.09 -5.94
C ALA A 49 0.03 4.38 -6.65
N GLN A 50 -0.77 4.32 -7.71
CA GLN A 50 -1.27 5.49 -8.43
C GLN A 50 -2.16 6.37 -7.54
N SER A 51 -2.98 5.75 -6.68
CA SER A 51 -3.87 6.48 -5.77
C SER A 51 -3.15 7.16 -4.60
N ILE A 52 -1.96 6.69 -4.24
CA ILE A 52 -1.18 7.20 -3.11
C ILE A 52 -0.38 8.43 -3.56
N LYS A 53 -0.35 9.47 -2.73
CA LYS A 53 0.48 10.66 -2.96
C LYS A 53 1.97 10.30 -2.95
N ARG A 54 2.78 11.05 -3.69
CA ARG A 54 4.25 11.03 -3.53
C ARG A 54 4.65 11.32 -2.07
N GLY A 55 5.49 10.47 -1.50
CA GLY A 55 5.84 10.48 -0.07
C GLY A 55 4.82 9.77 0.83
N GLY A 56 3.68 9.35 0.27
CA GLY A 56 2.65 8.58 0.98
C GLY A 56 3.07 7.14 1.25
N ILE A 57 2.32 6.50 2.14
CA ILE A 57 2.69 5.22 2.74
C ILE A 57 1.62 4.17 2.46
N LEU A 58 2.05 2.95 2.14
CA LEU A 58 1.26 1.74 2.29
C LEU A 58 1.85 0.90 3.42
N THR A 59 1.01 0.40 4.32
CA THR A 59 1.42 -0.55 5.36
C THR A 59 0.58 -1.81 5.29
N THR A 60 1.21 -2.96 5.57
CA THR A 60 0.52 -4.26 5.61
C THR A 60 1.18 -5.20 6.61
N TYR A 61 0.39 -6.12 7.17
CA TYR A 61 0.93 -7.16 8.04
C TYR A 61 1.81 -8.17 7.30
N SER A 62 1.66 -8.31 5.98
CA SER A 62 2.28 -9.39 5.22
C SER A 62 3.72 -9.04 4.82
N CYS A 63 4.70 -9.76 5.40
CA CYS A 63 6.12 -9.63 5.04
C CYS A 63 6.60 -10.67 4.02
N LYS A 64 5.68 -11.39 3.35
CA LYS A 64 6.02 -12.48 2.42
C LYS A 64 6.83 -11.99 1.22
N GLY A 65 7.65 -12.89 0.66
CA GLY A 65 8.52 -12.59 -0.48
C GLY A 65 7.78 -12.04 -1.70
N ILE A 66 6.61 -12.61 -2.03
CA ILE A 66 5.78 -12.17 -3.16
C ILE A 66 5.30 -10.72 -2.98
N VAL A 67 4.84 -10.37 -1.78
CA VAL A 67 4.36 -9.03 -1.42
C VAL A 67 5.49 -8.00 -1.55
N LYS A 68 6.66 -8.33 -1.00
CA LYS A 68 7.85 -7.47 -1.08
C LYS A 68 8.30 -7.23 -2.53
N ARG A 69 8.26 -8.26 -3.38
CA ARG A 69 8.62 -8.14 -4.80
C ARG A 69 7.60 -7.28 -5.56
N ALA A 70 6.31 -7.55 -5.37
CA ALA A 70 5.25 -6.81 -6.04
C ALA A 70 5.29 -5.32 -5.66
N LEU A 71 5.41 -4.97 -4.37
CA LEU A 71 5.54 -3.57 -3.95
C LEU A 71 6.79 -2.88 -4.50
N LYS A 72 7.93 -3.58 -4.54
CA LYS A 72 9.16 -3.02 -5.13
C LYS A 72 9.00 -2.77 -6.63
N ALA A 73 8.34 -3.68 -7.35
CA ALA A 73 8.13 -3.57 -8.79
C ALA A 73 7.29 -2.33 -9.15
N THR A 74 6.36 -1.93 -8.29
CA THR A 74 5.56 -0.70 -8.47
C THR A 74 6.27 0.58 -8.02
N GLY A 75 7.57 0.51 -7.71
CA GLY A 75 8.41 1.66 -7.37
C GLY A 75 8.38 2.07 -5.91
N PHE A 76 7.74 1.31 -5.01
CA PHE A 76 7.85 1.59 -3.58
C PHE A 76 9.24 1.27 -3.02
N GLN A 77 9.69 2.11 -2.10
CA GLN A 77 10.77 1.78 -1.20
C GLN A 77 10.19 1.05 0.02
N ILE A 78 10.64 -0.17 0.27
CA ILE A 78 10.09 -1.01 1.35
C ILE A 78 11.09 -1.20 2.49
N GLU A 79 10.54 -1.32 3.69
CA GLU A 79 11.28 -1.63 4.90
C GLU A 79 10.43 -2.52 5.82
N LYS A 80 11.12 -3.39 6.55
CA LYS A 80 10.51 -4.24 7.58
C LYS A 80 10.65 -3.53 8.92
N LEU A 81 9.54 -3.40 9.63
CA LEU A 81 9.50 -2.80 10.96
C LEU A 81 9.21 -3.88 12.00
N PRO A 82 9.76 -3.75 13.23
CA PRO A 82 9.44 -4.66 14.32
C PRO A 82 7.94 -4.61 14.60
N GLY A 83 7.33 -5.78 14.78
CA GLY A 83 5.93 -5.85 15.18
C GLY A 83 5.72 -5.48 16.65
N PRO A 84 4.46 -5.21 17.05
CA PRO A 84 4.11 -5.11 18.47
C PRO A 84 4.39 -6.46 19.19
N PRO A 85 4.41 -6.49 20.54
CA PRO A 85 4.61 -7.71 21.30
C PRO A 85 3.77 -8.87 20.78
N GLY A 86 4.41 -9.99 20.44
CA GLY A 86 3.74 -11.18 19.87
C GLY A 86 3.68 -11.23 18.34
N LYS A 87 4.07 -10.17 17.62
CA LYS A 87 4.18 -10.15 16.14
C LYS A 87 5.62 -9.89 15.73
N ARG A 88 6.16 -10.71 14.82
CA ARG A 88 7.57 -10.59 14.39
C ARG A 88 7.82 -9.26 13.68
N GLU A 89 7.16 -9.02 12.56
CA GLU A 89 7.43 -7.88 11.68
C GLU A 89 6.15 -7.44 10.95
N PHE A 90 6.14 -6.20 10.45
CA PHE A 90 5.21 -5.73 9.44
C PHE A 90 5.96 -4.93 8.35
N LEU A 91 5.30 -4.68 7.22
CA LEU A 91 5.94 -4.03 6.08
C LEU A 91 5.41 -2.61 5.91
N ARG A 92 6.33 -1.64 5.77
CA ARG A 92 6.05 -0.27 5.34
C ARG A 92 6.63 -0.06 3.94
N ALA A 93 5.82 0.51 3.06
CA ALA A 93 6.18 0.83 1.68
C ALA A 93 5.94 2.33 1.45
N VAL A 94 6.98 3.07 1.06
CA VAL A 94 6.94 4.52 0.84
C VAL A 94 7.01 4.82 -0.65
N LYS A 95 6.04 5.56 -1.18
CA LYS A 95 6.07 6.02 -2.56
C LYS A 95 7.11 7.14 -2.67
N PRO A 96 8.20 6.98 -3.43
CA PRO A 96 9.26 7.97 -3.45
C PRO A 96 8.75 9.31 -3.98
N ARG A 97 9.24 10.40 -3.38
CA ARG A 97 9.13 11.72 -4.01
C ARG A 97 10.03 11.74 -5.24
N PRO A 98 9.62 12.39 -6.34
CA PRO A 98 10.50 12.59 -7.48
C PRO A 98 11.75 13.27 -6.93
N LYS A 99 12.93 12.76 -7.29
CA LYS A 99 14.16 13.50 -7.02
C LYS A 99 13.97 14.86 -7.67
N GLY A 100 14.01 15.93 -6.89
CA GLY A 100 14.09 17.27 -7.48
C GLY A 100 15.23 17.24 -8.48
N LEU A 101 15.02 17.82 -9.67
CA LEU A 101 16.16 18.20 -10.51
C LEU A 101 17.06 19.02 -9.59
N GLY A 102 18.15 18.42 -9.11
CA GLY A 102 19.16 19.16 -8.38
C GLY A 102 19.71 20.22 -9.33
N ASN A 103 19.88 21.43 -8.82
CA ASN A 103 20.72 22.44 -9.45
C ASN A 103 22.11 21.86 -9.74
#